data_AF-A0A451BRE4-F1
#
_entry.id   AF-A0A451BRE4-F1
#
_cell.length_a   1.000
_cell.length_b   1.000
_cell.length_c   1.000
_cell.angle_alpha   90.00
_cell.angle_beta   90.00
_cell.angle_gamma   90.00
#
_symmetry.space_group_name_H-M   'P 1'
#
loop_
_entity.id
_entity.type
_entity.pdbx_description
1 polymer ?
#
loop_
_entity_poly.entity_id
_entity_poly.type
_entity_poly.pdbx_seq_one_letter_code
_entity_poly.pdbx_strand_id
1 'polypeptide(L)'
;MLRNDTVEMLAFNLKLIGKKTKKRILLSAGRKSDKEKMLPAITDLISFGVDLYATEGTSRFLNANGIGNQELFKIAEGKEPNIHSFLTQNRFDLVINVLVGQHDYDEASDSNLIRALCIKHGIPLITDVDVAIMTIQDMVSQHDRDIFKYKIADPSTPWDMRRAFFQLVDEYRGFACYHVHFDKAYLVSMDNLKLTRVDMKKKWDLYRYLKENYTHEDLVERISRAVETMIEQGVTHCRSFIDADDIVKLLPIKAALEVREHYKDKIDLQFAIQPLQGVIEPDSRKYFIQACELGDVIGGLPSRDNPQPEKHLDILFDLAKDLGKRIDAHVDQENNPDERETELLALKTIEHGFEGRVSAVHAISLAAKPTHEQDRIINLMKDAGLSVVICPSAGISMKQLEQRMAPLHNSIAPLARLVDAKVPVFLGVDNMHDLFMPLVDGDMWFECRMLMEACRYYDLEAIAAIACDKTGFSSTGEYGSSS
;
A
#
# COMPACT_ATOMS: atom_id res chain seq x y z
N MET A 1 7.12 -16.83 4.99
CA MET A 1 8.51 -16.88 5.50
C MET A 1 8.84 -15.46 5.95
N LEU A 2 8.98 -15.20 7.26
CA LEU A 2 9.23 -13.84 7.76
C LEU A 2 10.65 -13.42 7.33
N ARG A 3 10.78 -12.59 6.29
CA ARG A 3 12.04 -11.87 6.02
C ARG A 3 12.20 -10.84 7.12
N ASN A 4 13.12 -11.10 8.04
CA ASN A 4 13.37 -10.24 9.19
C ASN A 4 14.41 -9.16 8.83
N ASP A 5 14.18 -8.47 7.71
CA ASP A 5 15.10 -7.49 7.14
C ASP A 5 14.84 -6.13 7.80
N THR A 6 15.30 -5.94 9.04
CA THR A 6 15.28 -4.59 9.61
C THR A 6 16.27 -3.70 8.85
N VAL A 7 15.99 -2.39 8.78
CA VAL A 7 16.85 -1.42 8.09
C VAL A 7 18.28 -1.46 8.65
N GLU A 8 18.42 -1.70 9.96
CA GLU A 8 19.71 -1.87 10.62
C GLU A 8 20.46 -3.11 10.12
N MET A 9 19.75 -4.22 9.91
CA MET A 9 20.32 -5.46 9.38
C MET A 9 20.74 -5.29 7.91
N LEU A 10 19.92 -4.65 7.09
CA LEU A 10 20.28 -4.31 5.71
C LEU A 10 21.51 -3.37 5.65
N ALA A 11 21.55 -2.35 6.51
CA ALA A 11 22.69 -1.44 6.62
C ALA A 11 23.97 -2.17 7.08
N PHE A 12 23.84 -3.14 7.98
CA PHE A 12 24.95 -4.00 8.38
C PHE A 12 25.40 -4.92 7.23
N ASN A 13 24.48 -5.52 6.46
CA ASN A 13 24.80 -6.35 5.28
C ASN A 13 25.56 -5.53 4.22
N LEU A 14 25.10 -4.31 3.93
CA LEU A 14 25.81 -3.35 3.08
C LEU A 14 27.22 -3.05 3.59
N LYS A 15 27.35 -2.85 4.91
CA LYS A 15 28.66 -2.61 5.54
C LYS A 15 29.58 -3.82 5.39
N LEU A 16 29.11 -5.04 5.63
CA LEU A 16 29.89 -6.28 5.52
C LEU A 16 30.56 -6.44 4.15
N ILE A 17 29.88 -5.99 3.09
CA ILE A 17 30.35 -6.11 1.70
C ILE A 17 31.30 -4.96 1.29
N GLY A 18 31.32 -3.87 2.07
CA GLY A 18 32.15 -2.69 1.80
C GLY A 18 33.66 -2.97 1.90
N LYS A 19 34.41 -2.65 0.84
CA LYS A 19 35.86 -2.91 0.69
C LYS A 19 36.82 -2.22 1.69
N LYS A 20 36.33 -1.50 2.71
CA LYS A 20 37.18 -0.56 3.49
C LYS A 20 37.52 -0.94 4.93
N THR A 21 36.82 -1.86 5.61
CA THR A 21 37.21 -2.34 6.94
C THR A 21 36.70 -3.75 7.23
N LYS A 22 37.53 -4.61 7.82
CA LYS A 22 37.08 -5.88 8.41
C LYS A 22 36.02 -5.60 9.48
N LYS A 23 34.96 -6.41 9.50
CA LYS A 23 33.86 -6.26 10.46
C LYS A 23 34.13 -6.98 11.73
N ARG A 24 33.75 -6.38 12.85
CA ARG A 24 34.03 -6.92 14.19
C ARG A 24 32.73 -7.36 14.84
N ILE A 25 32.66 -8.64 15.15
CA ILE A 25 31.45 -9.26 15.70
C ILE A 25 31.77 -9.82 17.08
N LEU A 26 30.95 -9.51 18.08
CA LEU A 26 31.04 -10.14 19.39
C LEU A 26 30.05 -11.30 19.47
N LEU A 27 30.53 -12.50 19.80
CA LEU A 27 29.71 -13.65 20.15
C LEU A 27 29.85 -13.96 21.65
N SER A 28 28.74 -13.86 22.36
CA SER A 28 28.62 -14.26 23.75
C SER A 28 27.45 -15.23 23.89
N ALA A 29 27.76 -16.49 24.13
CA ALA A 29 26.76 -17.54 24.31
C ALA A 29 27.00 -18.28 25.63
N GLY A 30 25.93 -18.49 26.40
CA GLY A 30 26.00 -19.22 27.65
C GLY A 30 26.05 -20.74 27.46
N ARG A 31 24.95 -21.32 26.95
CA ARG A 31 24.76 -22.77 26.86
C ARG A 31 25.63 -23.39 25.77
N LYS A 32 26.14 -24.60 26.03
CA LYS A 32 26.86 -25.40 25.03
C LYS A 32 25.97 -25.76 23.84
N SER A 33 24.70 -26.11 24.09
CA SER A 33 23.71 -26.42 23.04
C SER A 33 23.53 -25.28 22.04
N ASP A 34 23.50 -24.04 22.52
CA ASP A 34 23.28 -22.86 21.68
C ASP A 34 24.52 -22.59 20.80
N LYS A 35 25.71 -22.79 21.38
CA LYS A 35 26.99 -22.71 20.64
C LYS A 35 27.09 -23.78 19.56
N GLU A 36 26.70 -25.02 19.87
CA GLU A 36 26.65 -26.13 18.91
C GLU A 36 25.66 -25.85 17.78
N LYS A 37 24.48 -25.31 18.11
CA LYS A 37 23.44 -24.96 17.13
C LYS A 37 23.89 -23.83 16.19
N MET A 38 24.63 -22.84 16.69
CA MET A 38 25.13 -21.71 15.87
C MET A 38 26.42 -22.04 15.08
N LEU A 39 27.12 -23.13 15.41
CA LEU A 39 28.44 -23.44 14.85
C LEU A 39 28.49 -23.44 13.31
N PRO A 40 27.53 -24.05 12.58
CA PRO A 40 27.54 -24.02 11.12
C PRO A 40 27.48 -22.58 10.58
N ALA A 41 26.54 -21.78 11.09
CA ALA A 41 26.37 -20.39 10.67
C ALA A 41 27.62 -19.54 10.97
N ILE A 42 28.23 -19.69 12.16
CA ILE A 42 29.47 -18.97 12.51
C ILE A 42 30.62 -19.34 11.57
N THR A 43 30.70 -20.62 11.18
CA THR A 43 31.73 -21.11 10.24
C THR A 43 31.58 -20.44 8.88
N ASP A 44 30.36 -20.38 8.36
CA ASP A 44 30.07 -19.69 7.11
C ASP A 44 30.43 -18.21 7.21
N LEU A 45 30.05 -17.54 8.30
CA LEU A 45 30.33 -16.11 8.53
C LEU A 45 31.82 -15.76 8.49
N ILE A 46 32.69 -16.62 9.03
CA ILE A 46 34.14 -16.40 9.05
C ILE A 46 34.75 -16.45 7.65
N SER A 47 34.18 -17.24 6.75
CA SER A 47 34.62 -17.30 5.36
C SER A 47 34.54 -15.94 4.64
N PHE A 48 33.77 -14.99 5.18
CA PHE A 48 33.61 -13.63 4.67
C PHE A 48 34.55 -12.58 5.30
N GLY A 49 35.57 -13.01 6.07
CA GLY A 49 36.64 -12.11 6.53
C GLY A 49 36.25 -11.20 7.70
N VAL A 50 35.36 -11.67 8.57
CA VAL A 50 35.02 -11.00 9.84
C VAL A 50 36.07 -11.28 10.92
N ASP A 51 36.34 -10.29 11.77
CA ASP A 51 37.09 -10.44 13.00
C ASP A 51 36.12 -10.81 14.12
N LEU A 52 36.19 -12.07 14.59
CA LEU A 52 35.33 -12.58 15.63
C LEU A 52 35.93 -12.34 17.01
N TYR A 53 35.12 -11.80 17.92
CA TYR A 53 35.44 -11.60 19.33
C TYR A 53 34.51 -12.45 20.18
N ALA A 54 34.99 -12.99 21.29
CA ALA A 54 34.19 -13.87 22.13
C ALA A 54 34.49 -13.73 23.61
N THR A 55 33.49 -14.00 24.45
CA THR A 55 33.70 -14.18 25.90
C THR A 55 34.49 -15.45 26.17
N GLU A 56 35.22 -15.54 27.29
CA GLU A 56 36.08 -16.69 27.65
C GLU A 56 35.43 -18.07 27.35
N GLY A 57 34.23 -18.31 27.88
CA GLY A 57 33.51 -19.57 27.68
C GLY A 57 33.06 -19.83 26.24
N THR A 58 32.91 -18.78 25.43
CA THR A 58 32.60 -18.88 24.01
C THR A 58 33.88 -19.06 23.19
N SER A 59 34.94 -18.32 23.51
CA SER A 59 36.26 -18.41 22.88
C SER A 59 36.84 -19.82 22.99
N ARG A 60 36.78 -20.43 24.18
CA ARG A 60 37.19 -21.83 24.37
C ARG A 60 36.45 -22.81 23.45
N PHE A 61 35.14 -22.64 23.30
CA PHE A 61 34.33 -23.49 22.43
C PHE A 61 34.71 -23.30 20.96
N LEU A 62 34.87 -22.06 20.51
CA LEU A 62 35.26 -21.73 19.14
C LEU A 62 36.65 -22.30 18.81
N ASN A 63 37.63 -22.09 19.69
CA ASN A 63 38.99 -22.61 19.52
C ASN A 63 39.01 -24.15 19.44
N ALA A 64 38.20 -24.83 20.26
CA ALA A 64 38.07 -26.29 20.21
C ALA A 64 37.49 -26.82 18.89
N ASN A 65 36.73 -25.98 18.16
CA ASN A 65 36.16 -26.30 16.86
C ASN A 65 36.96 -25.69 15.70
N GLY A 66 38.20 -25.22 15.95
CA GLY A 66 39.09 -24.68 14.91
C GLY A 66 38.73 -23.26 14.43
N ILE A 67 37.89 -22.53 15.16
CA ILE A 67 37.47 -21.17 14.81
C ILE A 67 38.35 -20.14 15.52
N GLY A 68 39.15 -19.41 14.74
CA GLY A 68 39.97 -18.29 15.23
C GLY A 68 39.11 -17.12 15.71
N ASN A 69 39.39 -16.62 16.91
CA ASN A 69 38.70 -15.48 17.51
C ASN A 69 39.62 -14.75 18.51
N GLN A 70 39.24 -13.53 18.89
CA GLN A 70 39.89 -12.77 19.96
C GLN A 70 39.06 -12.80 21.24
N GLU A 71 39.62 -13.34 22.31
CA GLU A 71 38.98 -13.36 23.63
C GLU A 71 38.91 -11.94 24.22
N LEU A 72 37.76 -11.61 24.82
CA LEU A 72 37.54 -10.38 25.59
C LEU A 72 37.02 -10.70 26.99
N PHE A 73 37.54 -9.99 27.98
CA PHE A 73 37.09 -10.10 29.36
C PHE A 73 35.69 -9.53 29.53
N LYS A 74 34.87 -10.16 30.38
CA LYS A 74 33.56 -9.62 30.75
C LYS A 74 33.72 -8.31 31.54
N ILE A 75 32.66 -7.53 31.62
CA ILE A 75 32.70 -6.18 32.20
C ILE A 75 33.00 -6.25 33.71
N ALA A 76 32.42 -7.23 34.41
CA ALA A 76 32.65 -7.45 35.83
C ALA A 76 34.12 -7.80 36.20
N GLU A 77 34.93 -8.28 35.25
CA GLU A 77 36.29 -8.76 35.54
C GLU A 77 37.33 -7.64 35.67
N GLY A 78 37.03 -6.41 35.23
CA GLY A 78 37.90 -5.24 35.40
C GLY A 78 39.27 -5.30 34.69
N LYS A 79 39.46 -6.21 33.72
CA LYS A 79 40.69 -6.40 32.95
C LYS A 79 40.55 -5.87 31.52
N GLU A 80 41.66 -5.61 30.83
CA GLU A 80 41.66 -5.24 29.40
C GLU A 80 42.38 -6.32 28.58
N PRO A 81 41.95 -6.60 27.34
CA PRO A 81 40.84 -5.97 26.62
C PRO A 81 39.45 -6.48 27.08
N ASN A 82 38.50 -5.59 27.37
CA ASN A 82 37.13 -5.97 27.77
C ASN A 82 36.03 -5.52 26.79
N ILE A 83 34.85 -6.11 26.98
CA ILE A 83 33.66 -5.82 26.17
C ILE A 83 33.20 -4.36 26.33
N HIS A 84 33.28 -3.79 27.53
CA HIS A 84 32.84 -2.42 27.79
C HIS A 84 33.64 -1.41 26.96
N SER A 85 34.97 -1.51 26.96
CA SER A 85 35.86 -0.60 26.22
C SER A 85 35.65 -0.70 24.71
N PHE A 86 35.40 -1.91 24.19
CA PHE A 86 35.09 -2.11 22.78
C PHE A 86 33.71 -1.57 22.38
N LEU A 87 32.68 -1.74 23.22
CA LEU A 87 31.34 -1.19 22.98
C LEU A 87 31.33 0.34 23.02
N THR A 88 31.95 0.95 24.05
CA THR A 88 31.99 2.42 24.20
C THR A 88 32.81 3.11 23.12
N GLN A 89 33.84 2.45 22.58
CA GLN A 89 34.62 2.94 21.44
C GLN A 89 33.97 2.62 20.08
N ASN A 90 32.74 2.10 20.07
CA ASN A 90 31.97 1.72 18.88
C ASN A 90 32.77 0.79 17.94
N ARG A 91 33.45 -0.21 18.51
CA ARG A 91 34.35 -1.11 17.77
C ARG A 91 33.65 -2.38 17.30
N PHE A 92 32.38 -2.58 17.59
CA PHE A 92 31.60 -3.71 17.08
C PHE A 92 30.59 -3.26 16.05
N ASP A 93 30.46 -4.04 15.00
CA ASP A 93 29.45 -3.85 13.97
C ASP A 93 28.18 -4.69 14.29
N LEU A 94 28.31 -5.78 15.06
CA LEU A 94 27.22 -6.65 15.51
C LEU A 94 27.58 -7.35 16.83
N VAL A 95 26.58 -7.51 17.71
CA VAL A 95 26.70 -8.29 18.94
C VAL A 95 25.65 -9.40 18.96
N ILE A 96 26.08 -10.65 19.08
CA ILE A 96 25.24 -11.82 19.31
C ILE A 96 25.42 -12.21 20.78
N ASN A 97 24.41 -11.93 21.60
CA ASN A 97 24.44 -12.16 23.04
C ASN A 97 23.25 -13.02 23.50
N VAL A 98 23.44 -14.33 23.42
CA VAL A 98 22.45 -15.36 23.76
C VAL A 98 22.72 -15.89 25.17
N LEU A 99 21.77 -15.67 26.09
CA LEU A 99 21.92 -16.03 27.49
C LEU A 99 21.31 -17.38 27.88
N VAL A 100 21.80 -17.91 29.00
CA VAL A 100 21.14 -18.94 29.81
C VAL A 100 19.97 -18.31 30.58
N GLY A 101 18.84 -19.03 30.71
CA GLY A 101 17.80 -18.70 31.68
C GLY A 101 18.35 -18.53 33.11
N GLN A 102 17.69 -17.68 33.90
CA GLN A 102 18.08 -17.19 35.23
C GLN A 102 18.63 -18.28 36.18
N HIS A 103 19.95 -18.50 36.22
CA HIS A 103 20.55 -19.34 37.26
C HIS A 103 21.86 -18.80 37.86
N ASP A 104 22.43 -17.69 37.37
CA ASP A 104 23.55 -17.00 38.04
C ASP A 104 23.36 -15.47 38.02
N TYR A 105 23.48 -14.85 39.20
CA TYR A 105 23.20 -13.41 39.43
C TYR A 105 24.22 -12.52 38.70
N ASP A 106 25.47 -12.98 38.57
CA ASP A 106 26.56 -12.24 37.92
C ASP A 106 26.50 -12.33 36.38
N GLU A 107 26.04 -13.44 35.81
CA GLU A 107 25.90 -13.55 34.34
C GLU A 107 24.73 -12.73 33.81
N ALA A 108 23.68 -12.59 34.62
CA ALA A 108 22.52 -11.76 34.29
C ALA A 108 22.88 -10.27 34.27
N SER A 109 23.72 -9.81 35.21
CA SER A 109 24.09 -8.39 35.33
C SER A 109 24.97 -7.92 34.17
N ASP A 110 26.00 -8.70 33.81
CA ASP A 110 26.92 -8.38 32.70
C ASP A 110 26.22 -8.38 31.34
N SER A 111 25.36 -9.36 31.09
CA SER A 111 24.62 -9.41 29.83
C SER A 111 23.61 -8.27 29.70
N ASN A 112 22.90 -7.92 30.78
CA ASN A 112 22.02 -6.75 30.77
C ASN A 112 22.80 -5.47 30.46
N LEU A 113 24.02 -5.34 30.98
CA LEU A 113 24.90 -4.22 30.70
C LEU A 113 25.38 -4.21 29.24
N ILE A 114 25.79 -5.35 28.68
CA ILE A 114 26.15 -5.48 27.25
C ILE A 114 24.97 -5.03 26.38
N ARG A 115 23.75 -5.51 26.68
CA ARG A 115 22.55 -5.16 25.91
C ARG A 115 22.22 -3.68 26.01
N ALA A 116 22.28 -3.10 27.21
CA ALA A 116 22.03 -1.68 27.45
C ALA A 116 23.06 -0.80 26.71
N LEU A 117 24.34 -1.19 26.70
CA LEU A 117 25.38 -0.49 25.96
C LEU A 117 25.19 -0.59 24.45
N CYS A 118 24.78 -1.75 23.92
CA CYS A 118 24.45 -1.89 22.50
C CYS A 118 23.34 -0.92 22.10
N ILE A 119 22.25 -0.86 22.87
CA ILE A 119 21.15 0.08 22.63
C ILE A 119 21.63 1.53 22.71
N LYS A 120 22.41 1.87 23.75
CA LYS A 120 22.94 3.22 23.96
C LYS A 120 23.82 3.70 22.80
N HIS A 121 24.60 2.80 22.21
CA HIS A 121 25.56 3.12 21.15
C HIS A 121 25.05 2.79 19.73
N GLY A 122 23.81 2.31 19.60
CA GLY A 122 23.22 1.97 18.30
C GLY A 122 23.91 0.78 17.62
N ILE A 123 24.44 -0.17 18.41
CA ILE A 123 25.09 -1.37 17.90
C ILE A 123 24.01 -2.47 17.77
N PRO A 124 23.82 -3.06 16.57
CA PRO A 124 22.88 -4.16 16.37
C PRO A 124 23.12 -5.31 17.35
N LEU A 125 22.03 -5.81 17.94
CA LEU A 125 22.06 -6.80 19.01
C LEU A 125 21.07 -7.93 18.69
N ILE A 126 21.58 -9.17 18.69
CA ILE A 126 20.77 -10.39 18.57
C ILE A 126 20.84 -11.14 19.89
N THR A 127 19.67 -11.47 20.45
CA THR A 127 19.56 -12.12 21.76
C THR A 127 18.99 -13.54 21.70
N ASP A 128 18.56 -13.97 20.52
CA ASP A 128 17.93 -15.27 20.25
C ASP A 128 18.79 -16.09 19.28
N VAL A 129 18.89 -17.41 19.53
CA VAL A 129 19.72 -18.33 18.74
C VAL A 129 19.20 -18.51 17.33
N ASP A 130 17.90 -18.73 17.18
CA ASP A 130 17.28 -19.01 15.90
C ASP A 130 17.32 -17.77 15.01
N VAL A 131 17.08 -16.59 15.60
CA VAL A 131 17.28 -15.31 14.92
C VAL A 131 18.74 -15.16 14.48
N ALA A 132 19.72 -15.43 15.34
CA ALA A 132 21.14 -15.32 14.98
C ALA A 132 21.52 -16.22 13.79
N ILE A 133 21.04 -17.47 13.78
CA ILE A 133 21.30 -18.43 12.70
C ILE A 133 20.66 -17.96 11.40
N MET A 134 19.37 -17.64 11.43
CA MET A 134 18.64 -17.16 10.25
C MET A 134 19.29 -15.91 9.66
N THR A 135 19.66 -14.97 10.53
CA THR A 135 20.32 -13.72 10.14
C THR A 135 21.66 -13.98 9.47
N ILE A 136 22.51 -14.84 10.02
CA ILE A 136 23.79 -15.17 9.41
C ILE A 136 23.59 -15.91 8.08
N GLN A 137 22.71 -16.90 8.01
CA GLN A 137 22.45 -17.65 6.77
C GLN A 137 21.92 -16.75 5.65
N ASP A 138 21.05 -15.81 5.98
CA ASP A 138 20.55 -14.82 5.05
C ASP A 138 21.68 -13.90 4.56
N MET A 139 22.56 -13.41 5.45
CA MET A 139 23.76 -12.66 5.03
C MET A 139 24.62 -13.41 4.02
N VAL A 140 24.88 -14.68 4.28
CA VAL A 140 25.68 -15.56 3.40
C VAL A 140 25.01 -15.71 2.05
N SER A 141 23.72 -16.05 2.03
CA SER A 141 22.92 -16.17 0.81
C SER A 141 22.87 -14.87 0.00
N GLN A 142 22.70 -13.72 0.66
CA GLN A 142 22.67 -12.41 -0.01
C GLN A 142 24.04 -12.02 -0.58
N HIS A 143 25.14 -12.40 0.10
CA HIS A 143 26.50 -12.20 -0.38
C HIS A 143 26.78 -13.07 -1.63
N ASP A 144 26.42 -14.35 -1.59
CA ASP A 144 26.63 -15.29 -2.71
C ASP A 144 25.85 -14.87 -3.96
N ARG A 145 24.67 -14.26 -3.77
CA ARG A 145 23.86 -13.67 -4.86
C ARG A 145 24.36 -12.30 -5.33
N ASP A 146 25.42 -11.76 -4.70
CA ASP A 146 25.99 -10.44 -4.94
C ASP A 146 24.95 -9.30 -4.90
N ILE A 147 23.89 -9.42 -4.09
CA ILE A 147 22.72 -8.51 -4.11
C ILE A 147 23.14 -7.04 -3.90
N PHE A 148 24.18 -6.82 -3.11
CA PHE A 148 24.67 -5.48 -2.76
C PHE A 148 25.90 -5.03 -3.53
N LYS A 149 26.44 -5.86 -4.44
CA LYS A 149 27.49 -5.39 -5.36
C LYS A 149 26.79 -4.61 -6.48
N TYR A 150 27.29 -3.41 -6.77
CA TYR A 150 26.88 -2.71 -7.97
C TYR A 150 27.23 -3.57 -9.18
N LYS A 151 26.20 -4.14 -9.81
CA LYS A 151 26.30 -4.82 -11.10
C LYS A 151 25.79 -3.85 -12.15
N ILE A 152 26.58 -3.67 -13.21
CA ILE A 152 26.04 -3.11 -14.44
C ILE A 152 25.09 -4.19 -14.98
N ALA A 153 23.78 -3.98 -14.81
CA ALA A 153 22.76 -4.97 -15.19
C ALA A 153 22.85 -5.33 -16.68
N ASP A 154 23.10 -4.33 -17.51
CA ASP A 154 23.44 -4.44 -18.93
C ASP A 154 24.35 -3.23 -19.29
N PRO A 155 25.56 -3.43 -19.87
CA PRO A 155 26.43 -2.33 -20.28
C PRO A 155 25.82 -1.40 -21.35
N SER A 156 24.80 -1.88 -22.06
CA SER A 156 24.09 -1.15 -23.10
C SER A 156 22.81 -0.47 -22.63
N THR A 157 22.20 -0.91 -21.51
CA THR A 157 20.99 -0.29 -20.95
C THR A 157 21.03 -0.22 -19.42
N PRO A 158 20.84 0.98 -18.81
CA PRO A 158 20.73 1.08 -17.36
C PRO A 158 19.50 0.31 -16.85
N TRP A 159 19.54 -0.09 -15.58
CA TRP A 159 18.36 -0.63 -14.90
C TRP A 159 17.22 0.41 -14.94
N ASP A 160 16.03 -0.04 -15.31
CA ASP A 160 14.84 0.79 -15.47
C ASP A 160 13.66 0.16 -14.73
N MET A 161 13.25 0.82 -13.65
CA MET A 161 12.13 0.40 -12.81
C MET A 161 10.83 0.31 -13.62
N ARG A 162 10.60 1.23 -14.57
CA ARG A 162 9.41 1.21 -15.42
C ARG A 162 9.40 -0.07 -16.23
N ARG A 163 10.50 -0.39 -16.91
CA ARG A 163 10.59 -1.62 -17.71
C ARG A 163 10.33 -2.88 -16.87
N ALA A 164 10.94 -2.98 -15.69
CA ALA A 164 10.71 -4.11 -14.79
C ALA A 164 9.24 -4.21 -14.34
N PHE A 165 8.61 -3.08 -14.06
CA PHE A 165 7.19 -3.05 -13.70
C PHE A 165 6.27 -3.49 -14.85
N PHE A 166 6.52 -3.02 -16.07
CA PHE A 166 5.73 -3.41 -17.23
C PHE A 166 5.88 -4.90 -17.58
N GLN A 167 7.02 -5.54 -17.28
CA GLN A 167 7.16 -7.00 -17.39
C GLN A 167 6.19 -7.73 -16.47
N LEU A 168 6.04 -7.28 -15.22
CA LEU A 168 5.05 -7.83 -14.28
C LEU A 168 3.63 -7.60 -14.80
N VAL A 169 3.32 -6.41 -15.32
CA VAL A 169 2.01 -6.11 -15.91
C VAL A 169 1.69 -7.06 -17.09
N ASP A 170 2.67 -7.34 -17.94
CA ASP A 170 2.52 -8.30 -19.04
C ASP A 170 2.26 -9.73 -18.51
N GLU A 171 2.97 -10.16 -17.46
CA GLU A 171 2.73 -11.45 -16.78
C GLU A 171 1.31 -11.54 -16.21
N TYR A 172 0.79 -10.45 -15.64
CA TYR A 172 -0.60 -10.34 -15.19
C TYR A 172 -1.62 -10.09 -16.32
N ARG A 173 -1.17 -9.99 -17.57
CA ARG A 173 -1.98 -9.76 -18.78
C ARG A 173 -2.71 -8.42 -18.77
N GLY A 174 -2.00 -7.35 -18.43
CA GLY A 174 -2.49 -5.97 -18.51
C GLY A 174 -3.19 -5.46 -17.26
N PHE A 175 -3.33 -4.14 -17.19
CA PHE A 175 -3.88 -3.40 -16.06
C PHE A 175 -5.37 -3.60 -15.85
N ALA A 176 -5.82 -3.31 -14.63
CA ALA A 176 -7.21 -3.16 -14.22
C ALA A 176 -7.39 -1.80 -13.52
N CYS A 177 -8.27 -0.96 -14.05
CA CYS A 177 -8.58 0.36 -13.47
C CYS A 177 -9.98 0.34 -12.86
N TYR A 178 -10.09 0.41 -11.53
CA TYR A 178 -11.37 0.27 -10.83
C TYR A 178 -12.17 1.56 -10.70
N HIS A 179 -11.57 2.70 -11.05
CA HIS A 179 -12.23 3.97 -10.83
C HIS A 179 -11.76 5.03 -11.84
N VAL A 180 -12.70 5.45 -12.69
CA VAL A 180 -12.54 6.58 -13.62
C VAL A 180 -13.89 7.25 -13.90
N HIS A 181 -13.93 8.52 -14.31
CA HIS A 181 -15.16 9.22 -14.72
C HIS A 181 -15.17 9.55 -16.22
N PHE A 182 -15.58 8.61 -17.09
CA PHE A 182 -15.56 8.79 -18.54
C PHE A 182 -16.61 9.76 -19.06
N ASP A 183 -17.78 9.84 -18.42
CA ASP A 183 -18.82 10.82 -18.77
C ASP A 183 -18.36 12.27 -18.58
N LYS A 184 -17.34 12.48 -17.74
CA LYS A 184 -16.72 13.79 -17.46
C LYS A 184 -15.41 14.01 -18.20
N ALA A 185 -14.87 12.97 -18.84
CA ALA A 185 -13.56 13.04 -19.43
C ALA A 185 -13.51 14.09 -20.55
N TYR A 186 -12.36 14.75 -20.68
CA TYR A 186 -12.07 15.74 -21.75
C TYR A 186 -13.02 16.94 -21.81
N LEU A 187 -13.61 17.33 -20.68
CA LEU A 187 -14.42 18.56 -20.59
C LEU A 187 -13.58 19.83 -20.46
N VAL A 188 -12.32 19.71 -20.05
CA VAL A 188 -11.45 20.87 -19.89
C VAL A 188 -10.91 21.37 -21.23
N SER A 189 -10.82 22.68 -21.38
CA SER A 189 -10.22 23.37 -22.52
C SER A 189 -9.47 24.59 -22.02
N MET A 190 -8.65 25.21 -22.86
CA MET A 190 -7.95 26.45 -22.48
C MET A 190 -8.93 27.58 -22.10
N ASP A 191 -10.11 27.63 -22.71
CA ASP A 191 -11.12 28.67 -22.45
C ASP A 191 -11.77 28.52 -21.07
N ASN A 192 -11.97 27.27 -20.63
CA ASN A 192 -12.62 26.95 -19.36
C ASN A 192 -11.65 26.55 -18.24
N LEU A 193 -10.35 26.42 -18.51
CA LEU A 193 -9.33 26.00 -17.52
C LEU A 193 -9.34 26.86 -16.25
N LYS A 194 -9.65 28.16 -16.38
CA LYS A 194 -9.78 29.08 -15.23
C LYS A 194 -10.83 28.62 -14.20
N LEU A 195 -11.85 27.86 -14.61
CA LEU A 195 -12.89 27.32 -13.74
C LEU A 195 -12.34 26.26 -12.77
N THR A 196 -11.20 25.63 -13.09
CA THR A 196 -10.58 24.60 -12.23
C THR A 196 -9.99 25.14 -10.94
N ARG A 197 -9.86 26.47 -10.80
CA ARG A 197 -9.21 27.14 -9.66
C ARG A 197 -10.16 27.48 -8.50
N VAL A 198 -11.45 27.18 -8.63
CA VAL A 198 -12.45 27.43 -7.58
C VAL A 198 -12.54 26.27 -6.59
N ASP A 199 -13.18 26.49 -5.44
CA ASP A 199 -13.41 25.45 -4.43
C ASP A 199 -14.33 24.33 -4.93
N MET A 200 -14.23 23.15 -4.33
CA MET A 200 -14.92 21.93 -4.78
C MET A 200 -16.44 22.12 -4.89
N LYS A 201 -17.03 22.83 -3.93
CA LYS A 201 -18.49 23.09 -3.93
C LYS A 201 -18.89 23.94 -5.14
N LYS A 202 -18.16 25.01 -5.43
CA LYS A 202 -18.39 25.81 -6.65
C LYS A 202 -18.11 25.05 -7.94
N LYS A 203 -17.12 24.13 -7.96
CA LYS A 203 -16.89 23.26 -9.12
C LYS A 203 -18.13 22.41 -9.43
N TRP A 204 -18.79 21.87 -8.41
CA TRP A 204 -20.04 21.13 -8.61
C TRP A 204 -21.14 21.98 -9.23
N ASP A 205 -21.32 23.22 -8.78
CA ASP A 205 -22.31 24.14 -9.37
C ASP A 205 -21.96 24.47 -10.83
N LEU A 206 -20.69 24.76 -11.13
CA LEU A 206 -20.23 25.03 -12.50
C LEU A 206 -20.40 23.81 -13.42
N TYR A 207 -20.17 22.62 -12.87
CA TYR A 207 -20.32 21.37 -13.60
C TYR A 207 -21.77 21.10 -14.02
N ARG A 208 -22.76 21.52 -13.22
CA ARG A 208 -24.18 21.43 -13.61
C ARG A 208 -24.46 22.12 -14.95
N TYR A 209 -23.94 23.34 -15.13
CA TYR A 209 -24.11 24.08 -16.38
C TYR A 209 -23.40 23.42 -17.57
N LEU A 210 -22.28 22.73 -17.35
CA LEU A 210 -21.64 21.97 -18.43
C LEU A 210 -22.50 20.77 -18.85
N LYS A 211 -23.03 20.03 -17.88
CA LYS A 211 -23.89 18.85 -18.11
C LYS A 211 -25.19 19.16 -18.84
N GLU A 212 -25.78 20.34 -18.60
CA GLU A 212 -26.98 20.81 -19.32
C GLU A 212 -26.77 20.87 -20.84
N ASN A 213 -25.53 20.99 -21.29
CA ASN A 213 -25.18 21.08 -22.70
C ASN A 213 -24.76 19.73 -23.31
N TYR A 214 -24.85 18.63 -22.56
CA TYR A 214 -24.49 17.31 -23.09
C TYR A 214 -25.42 16.87 -24.22
N THR A 215 -24.80 16.31 -25.23
CA THR A 215 -25.39 15.61 -26.36
C THR A 215 -24.91 14.16 -26.34
N HIS A 216 -25.69 13.28 -26.95
CA HIS A 216 -25.30 11.87 -27.02
C HIS A 216 -23.99 11.70 -27.79
N GLU A 217 -23.83 12.46 -28.88
CA GLU A 217 -22.66 12.43 -29.76
C GLU A 217 -21.39 12.89 -29.05
N ASP A 218 -21.46 13.96 -28.25
CA ASP A 218 -20.27 14.41 -27.48
C ASP A 218 -19.88 13.41 -26.39
N LEU A 219 -20.85 12.74 -25.77
CA LEU A 219 -20.58 11.75 -24.74
C LEU A 219 -19.91 10.52 -25.34
N VAL A 220 -20.46 10.00 -26.45
CA VAL A 220 -19.85 8.87 -27.18
C VAL A 220 -18.42 9.20 -27.59
N GLU A 221 -18.19 10.41 -28.12
CA GLU A 221 -16.85 10.85 -28.52
C GLU A 221 -15.86 10.91 -27.34
N ARG A 222 -16.23 11.60 -26.25
CA ARG A 222 -15.33 11.79 -25.11
C ARG A 222 -15.06 10.50 -24.34
N ILE A 223 -16.10 9.68 -24.15
CA ILE A 223 -15.97 8.36 -23.52
C ILE A 223 -15.08 7.47 -24.40
N SER A 224 -15.26 7.48 -25.73
CA SER A 224 -14.40 6.71 -26.64
C SER A 224 -12.93 7.11 -26.55
N ARG A 225 -12.62 8.42 -26.54
CA ARG A 225 -11.23 8.90 -26.36
C ARG A 225 -10.60 8.42 -25.06
N ALA A 226 -11.38 8.42 -23.97
CA ALA A 226 -10.91 7.96 -22.66
C ALA A 226 -10.64 6.44 -22.67
N VAL A 227 -11.55 5.67 -23.28
CA VAL A 227 -11.42 4.22 -23.44
C VAL A 227 -10.21 3.86 -24.32
N GLU A 228 -10.01 4.56 -25.44
CA GLU A 228 -8.83 4.38 -26.31
C GLU A 228 -7.53 4.64 -25.53
N THR A 229 -7.48 5.71 -24.73
CA THR A 229 -6.33 6.02 -23.86
C THR A 229 -6.02 4.90 -22.87
N MET A 230 -7.06 4.24 -22.33
CA MET A 230 -6.89 3.08 -21.44
C MET A 230 -6.37 1.85 -22.22
N ILE A 231 -6.91 1.58 -23.41
CA ILE A 231 -6.49 0.45 -24.26
C ILE A 231 -5.02 0.59 -24.69
N GLU A 232 -4.61 1.79 -25.11
CA GLU A 232 -3.25 2.05 -25.64
C GLU A 232 -2.13 1.75 -24.66
N GLN A 233 -2.41 1.83 -23.36
CA GLN A 233 -1.46 1.53 -22.28
C GLN A 233 -1.62 0.12 -21.69
N GLY A 234 -2.49 -0.72 -22.27
CA GLY A 234 -2.67 -2.12 -21.86
C GLY A 234 -3.66 -2.34 -20.72
N VAL A 235 -4.60 -1.42 -20.49
CA VAL A 235 -5.75 -1.69 -19.59
C VAL A 235 -6.70 -2.65 -20.28
N THR A 236 -7.06 -3.73 -19.57
CA THR A 236 -7.96 -4.77 -20.07
C THR A 236 -9.31 -4.78 -19.38
N HIS A 237 -9.39 -4.20 -18.17
CA HIS A 237 -10.61 -4.08 -17.39
C HIS A 237 -10.68 -2.66 -16.83
N CYS A 238 -11.81 -1.99 -17.03
CA CYS A 238 -12.00 -0.65 -16.53
C CYS A 238 -13.42 -0.43 -16.00
N ARG A 239 -13.53 0.10 -14.80
CA ARG A 239 -14.79 0.49 -14.18
C ARG A 239 -14.88 2.01 -14.16
N SER A 240 -15.89 2.54 -14.84
CA SER A 240 -16.16 3.96 -14.86
C SER A 240 -17.43 4.31 -14.11
N PHE A 241 -17.37 5.40 -13.34
CA PHE A 241 -18.54 6.01 -12.75
C PHE A 241 -19.22 6.95 -13.75
N ILE A 242 -20.52 6.74 -13.95
CA ILE A 242 -21.37 7.46 -14.88
C ILE A 242 -22.48 8.17 -14.10
N ASP A 243 -22.62 9.48 -14.29
CA ASP A 243 -23.62 10.25 -13.58
C ASP A 243 -25.04 9.97 -14.09
N ALA A 244 -26.00 9.90 -13.15
CA ALA A 244 -27.43 9.89 -13.44
C ALA A 244 -28.18 10.77 -12.44
N ASP A 245 -28.86 11.80 -12.95
CA ASP A 245 -29.59 12.78 -12.16
C ASP A 245 -30.73 13.41 -12.98
N ASP A 246 -31.44 14.39 -12.42
CA ASP A 246 -32.54 15.10 -13.07
C ASP A 246 -32.12 15.98 -14.28
N ILE A 247 -30.84 16.35 -14.35
CA ILE A 247 -30.26 17.19 -15.42
C ILE A 247 -29.98 16.31 -16.64
N VAL A 248 -29.15 15.29 -16.47
CA VAL A 248 -28.68 14.44 -17.59
C VAL A 248 -29.54 13.19 -17.81
N LYS A 249 -30.42 12.86 -16.86
CA LYS A 249 -31.33 11.73 -16.91
C LYS A 249 -30.53 10.44 -17.16
N LEU A 250 -30.85 9.72 -18.24
CA LEU A 250 -30.17 8.49 -18.66
C LEU A 250 -29.22 8.71 -19.85
N LEU A 251 -28.97 9.96 -20.25
CA LEU A 251 -28.16 10.27 -21.43
C LEU A 251 -26.73 9.69 -21.30
N PRO A 252 -25.99 9.88 -20.18
CA PRO A 252 -24.62 9.42 -20.08
C PRO A 252 -24.48 7.89 -20.11
N ILE A 253 -25.35 7.17 -19.39
CA ILE A 253 -25.30 5.70 -19.39
C ILE A 253 -25.65 5.11 -20.76
N LYS A 254 -26.56 5.73 -21.52
CA LYS A 254 -26.86 5.27 -22.89
C LYS A 254 -25.67 5.43 -23.83
N ALA A 255 -24.98 6.56 -23.76
CA ALA A 255 -23.75 6.78 -24.53
C ALA A 255 -22.63 5.81 -24.10
N ALA A 256 -22.45 5.62 -22.80
CA ALA A 256 -21.45 4.68 -22.26
C ALA A 256 -21.69 3.23 -22.72
N LEU A 257 -22.95 2.79 -22.76
CA LEU A 257 -23.33 1.46 -23.24
C LEU A 257 -23.05 1.27 -24.75
N GLU A 258 -23.27 2.31 -25.55
CA GLU A 258 -22.91 2.28 -26.98
C GLU A 258 -21.40 2.12 -27.17
N VAL A 259 -20.60 2.88 -26.42
CA VAL A 259 -19.14 2.77 -26.44
C VAL A 259 -18.70 1.38 -25.97
N ARG A 260 -19.30 0.84 -24.90
CA ARG A 260 -19.00 -0.52 -24.44
C ARG A 260 -19.22 -1.57 -25.53
N GLU A 261 -20.33 -1.49 -26.26
CA GLU A 261 -20.59 -2.42 -27.36
C GLU A 261 -19.54 -2.29 -28.49
N HIS A 262 -19.10 -1.05 -28.79
CA HIS A 262 -18.06 -0.81 -29.79
C HIS A 262 -16.69 -1.39 -29.40
N TYR A 263 -16.34 -1.36 -28.11
CA TYR A 263 -15.03 -1.77 -27.61
C TYR A 263 -15.00 -3.15 -26.91
N LYS A 264 -16.11 -3.91 -26.94
CA LYS A 264 -16.26 -5.18 -26.21
C LYS A 264 -15.19 -6.24 -26.48
N ASP A 265 -14.58 -6.21 -27.66
CA ASP A 265 -13.53 -7.17 -28.05
C ASP A 265 -12.11 -6.70 -27.64
N LYS A 266 -11.98 -5.50 -27.05
CA LYS A 266 -10.70 -4.87 -26.70
C LYS A 266 -10.52 -4.64 -25.20
N ILE A 267 -11.59 -4.34 -24.48
CA ILE A 267 -11.55 -4.01 -23.04
C ILE A 267 -12.89 -4.38 -22.39
N ASP A 268 -12.83 -4.93 -21.18
CA ASP A 268 -14.01 -5.15 -20.34
C ASP A 268 -14.38 -3.85 -19.60
N LEU A 269 -15.60 -3.36 -19.83
CA LEU A 269 -16.10 -2.10 -19.28
C LEU A 269 -17.28 -2.34 -18.35
N GLN A 270 -17.12 -1.88 -17.11
CA GLN A 270 -18.19 -1.81 -16.13
C GLN A 270 -18.56 -0.37 -15.82
N PHE A 271 -19.85 -0.12 -15.61
CA PHE A 271 -20.37 1.20 -15.28
C PHE A 271 -21.00 1.21 -13.89
N ALA A 272 -20.38 1.97 -12.98
CA ALA A 272 -20.95 2.32 -11.69
C ALA A 272 -21.80 3.58 -11.84
N ILE A 273 -23.02 3.59 -11.29
CA ILE A 273 -23.89 4.77 -11.42
C ILE A 273 -23.65 5.73 -10.26
N GLN A 274 -23.32 6.98 -10.54
CA GLN A 274 -22.99 7.97 -9.50
C GLN A 274 -24.20 8.87 -9.15
N PRO A 275 -24.61 8.94 -7.87
CA PRO A 275 -25.72 9.79 -7.42
C PRO A 275 -25.25 11.20 -7.02
N LEU A 276 -24.83 12.05 -7.97
CA LEU A 276 -24.28 13.38 -7.64
C LEU A 276 -25.28 14.33 -6.95
N GLN A 277 -26.58 14.09 -7.09
CA GLN A 277 -27.65 14.85 -6.43
C GLN A 277 -28.19 14.19 -5.15
N GLY A 278 -27.53 13.12 -4.67
CA GLY A 278 -28.03 12.31 -3.55
C GLY A 278 -29.17 11.38 -3.96
N VAL A 279 -29.62 10.54 -3.03
CA VAL A 279 -30.64 9.51 -3.25
C VAL A 279 -31.83 9.61 -2.28
N ILE A 280 -31.78 10.53 -1.31
CA ILE A 280 -32.91 10.72 -0.37
C ILE A 280 -34.11 11.37 -1.07
N GLU A 281 -33.86 12.40 -1.88
CA GLU A 281 -34.93 13.11 -2.59
C GLU A 281 -35.51 12.26 -3.74
N PRO A 282 -36.83 12.04 -3.81
CA PRO A 282 -37.45 11.11 -4.76
C PRO A 282 -37.16 11.42 -6.23
N ASP A 283 -37.11 12.70 -6.61
CA ASP A 283 -36.90 13.12 -8.00
C ASP A 283 -35.48 12.80 -8.48
N SER A 284 -34.47 13.05 -7.64
CA SER A 284 -33.08 12.65 -7.89
C SER A 284 -32.97 11.13 -7.97
N ARG A 285 -33.55 10.44 -6.99
CA ARG A 285 -33.48 8.97 -6.87
C ARG A 285 -34.08 8.25 -8.08
N LYS A 286 -35.10 8.82 -8.72
CA LYS A 286 -35.80 8.18 -9.85
C LYS A 286 -34.84 7.84 -11.00
N TYR A 287 -34.03 8.79 -11.46
CA TYR A 287 -33.11 8.56 -12.58
C TYR A 287 -31.91 7.71 -12.15
N PHE A 288 -31.47 7.84 -10.90
CA PHE A 288 -30.45 6.97 -10.33
C PHE A 288 -30.86 5.50 -10.37
N ILE A 289 -32.06 5.14 -9.89
CA ILE A 289 -32.56 3.75 -9.94
C ILE A 289 -32.65 3.23 -11.38
N GLN A 290 -33.22 4.02 -12.30
CA GLN A 290 -33.33 3.62 -13.71
C GLN A 290 -31.96 3.42 -14.38
N ALA A 291 -30.98 4.25 -14.06
CA ALA A 291 -29.62 4.06 -14.56
C ALA A 291 -28.96 2.84 -13.90
N CYS A 292 -29.19 2.59 -12.61
CA CYS A 292 -28.68 1.42 -11.89
C CYS A 292 -29.21 0.10 -12.46
N GLU A 293 -30.40 0.06 -13.06
CA GLU A 293 -30.89 -1.12 -13.80
C GLU A 293 -30.02 -1.42 -15.02
N LEU A 294 -29.50 -0.38 -15.69
CA LEU A 294 -28.67 -0.46 -16.91
C LEU A 294 -27.17 -0.63 -16.63
N GLY A 295 -26.66 -0.03 -15.55
CA GLY A 295 -25.26 -0.12 -15.13
C GLY A 295 -24.93 -1.45 -14.44
N ASP A 296 -23.66 -1.67 -14.10
CA ASP A 296 -23.18 -2.94 -13.53
C ASP A 296 -22.98 -2.85 -12.02
N VAL A 297 -22.73 -1.65 -11.50
CA VAL A 297 -22.40 -1.39 -10.09
C VAL A 297 -23.24 -0.24 -9.54
N ILE A 298 -23.67 -0.36 -8.28
CA ILE A 298 -24.32 0.73 -7.55
C ILE A 298 -23.24 1.66 -7.02
N GLY A 299 -23.13 2.87 -7.57
CA GLY A 299 -22.24 3.88 -7.03
C GLY A 299 -22.85 4.59 -5.82
N GLY A 300 -22.01 5.16 -4.97
CA GLY A 300 -22.45 5.87 -3.76
C GLY A 300 -21.69 7.16 -3.50
N LEU A 301 -22.37 8.14 -2.92
CA LEU A 301 -21.77 9.40 -2.48
C LEU A 301 -22.50 9.91 -1.21
N PRO A 302 -22.35 9.22 -0.07
CA PRO A 302 -23.08 9.50 1.18
C PRO A 302 -23.00 10.97 1.62
N SER A 303 -21.86 11.62 1.41
CA SER A 303 -21.65 13.04 1.72
C SER A 303 -22.65 14.00 1.06
N ARG A 304 -23.35 13.59 -0.02
CA ARG A 304 -24.41 14.41 -0.64
C ARG A 304 -25.65 14.59 0.19
N ASP A 305 -25.98 13.58 0.96
CA ASP A 305 -27.21 13.54 1.73
C ASP A 305 -26.95 13.89 3.20
N ASN A 306 -25.81 14.52 3.50
CA ASN A 306 -25.51 15.07 4.81
C ASN A 306 -26.64 16.03 5.28
N PRO A 307 -27.08 15.93 6.55
CA PRO A 307 -26.45 15.21 7.65
C PRO A 307 -26.94 13.75 7.86
N GLN A 308 -27.52 13.11 6.84
CA GLN A 308 -28.09 11.75 6.92
C GLN A 308 -27.39 10.74 5.99
N PRO A 309 -26.05 10.60 6.03
CA PRO A 309 -25.31 9.65 5.18
C PRO A 309 -25.72 8.19 5.40
N GLU A 310 -26.22 7.85 6.60
CA GLU A 310 -26.72 6.51 6.92
C GLU A 310 -27.92 6.12 6.06
N LYS A 311 -28.86 7.05 5.85
CA LYS A 311 -30.05 6.78 5.01
C LYS A 311 -29.69 6.69 3.53
N HIS A 312 -28.66 7.42 3.10
CA HIS A 312 -28.11 7.27 1.75
C HIS A 312 -27.65 5.83 1.54
N LEU A 313 -26.81 5.32 2.44
CA LEU A 313 -26.28 3.97 2.36
C LEU A 313 -27.39 2.92 2.44
N ASP A 314 -28.36 3.06 3.34
CA ASP A 314 -29.50 2.12 3.44
C ASP A 314 -30.22 1.96 2.09
N ILE A 315 -30.49 3.08 1.40
CA ILE A 315 -31.09 3.08 0.06
C ILE A 315 -30.20 2.37 -0.97
N LEU A 316 -28.89 2.58 -0.93
CA LEU A 316 -27.95 1.91 -1.84
C LEU A 316 -27.93 0.40 -1.61
N PHE A 317 -27.89 -0.04 -0.34
CA PHE A 317 -27.86 -1.47 0.00
C PHE A 317 -29.17 -2.16 -0.38
N ASP A 318 -30.31 -1.54 -0.15
CA ASP A 318 -31.61 -2.10 -0.56
C ASP A 318 -31.68 -2.24 -2.08
N LEU A 319 -31.28 -1.21 -2.83
CA LEU A 319 -31.22 -1.26 -4.29
C LEU A 319 -30.22 -2.33 -4.80
N ALA A 320 -29.05 -2.44 -4.16
CA ALA A 320 -28.04 -3.43 -4.53
C ALA A 320 -28.52 -4.86 -4.28
N LYS A 321 -29.31 -5.10 -3.21
CA LYS A 321 -29.98 -6.38 -2.96
C LYS A 321 -30.99 -6.69 -4.05
N ASP A 322 -31.87 -5.74 -4.35
CA ASP A 322 -32.94 -5.91 -5.34
C ASP A 322 -32.39 -6.21 -6.74
N LEU A 323 -31.29 -5.55 -7.12
CA LEU A 323 -30.67 -5.71 -8.44
C LEU A 323 -29.57 -6.78 -8.48
N GLY A 324 -29.18 -7.34 -7.33
CA GLY A 324 -28.09 -8.32 -7.25
C GLY A 324 -26.71 -7.76 -7.61
N LYS A 325 -26.48 -6.46 -7.41
CA LYS A 325 -25.25 -5.75 -7.82
C LYS A 325 -24.32 -5.49 -6.63
N ARG A 326 -23.05 -5.19 -6.90
CA ARG A 326 -22.10 -4.73 -5.86
C ARG A 326 -22.23 -3.23 -5.64
N ILE A 327 -21.57 -2.71 -4.59
CA ILE A 327 -21.51 -1.27 -4.30
C ILE A 327 -20.06 -0.79 -4.37
N ASP A 328 -19.85 0.35 -5.01
CA ASP A 328 -18.62 1.13 -4.87
C ASP A 328 -19.00 2.55 -4.44
N ALA A 329 -18.60 2.96 -3.25
CA ALA A 329 -19.00 4.24 -2.67
C ALA A 329 -17.81 5.17 -2.48
N HIS A 330 -17.90 6.39 -2.98
CA HIS A 330 -16.99 7.48 -2.66
C HIS A 330 -17.18 7.89 -1.21
N VAL A 331 -16.18 7.60 -0.39
CA VAL A 331 -16.19 7.89 1.05
C VAL A 331 -14.92 8.60 1.44
N ASP A 332 -15.02 9.49 2.42
CA ASP A 332 -13.88 10.13 3.05
C ASP A 332 -12.93 10.78 2.02
N GLN A 333 -13.49 11.65 1.18
CA GLN A 333 -12.78 12.30 0.07
C GLN A 333 -11.99 13.54 0.50
N GLU A 334 -12.11 13.96 1.76
CA GLU A 334 -11.35 15.07 2.30
C GLU A 334 -10.12 14.56 3.06
N ASN A 335 -9.09 15.41 3.13
CA ASN A 335 -7.93 15.14 3.97
C ASN A 335 -8.23 15.50 5.44
N ASN A 336 -9.30 14.92 5.99
CA ASN A 336 -9.95 15.35 7.24
C ASN A 336 -10.11 14.19 8.24
N PRO A 337 -9.44 14.21 9.41
CA PRO A 337 -9.50 13.10 10.37
C PRO A 337 -10.88 12.88 11.01
N ASP A 338 -11.82 13.81 10.86
CA ASP A 338 -13.15 13.73 11.45
C ASP A 338 -14.20 13.04 10.58
N GLU A 339 -13.93 12.81 9.28
CA GLU A 339 -14.83 12.03 8.43
C GLU A 339 -14.95 10.59 8.95
N ARG A 340 -16.13 9.98 8.84
CA ARG A 340 -16.41 8.62 9.37
C ARG A 340 -17.11 7.75 8.35
N GLU A 341 -17.10 8.14 7.07
CA GLU A 341 -17.89 7.46 6.04
C GLU A 341 -17.32 6.07 5.73
N THR A 342 -15.99 5.88 5.76
CA THR A 342 -15.40 4.53 5.60
C THR A 342 -15.84 3.58 6.72
N GLU A 343 -15.83 4.07 7.97
CA GLU A 343 -16.28 3.29 9.13
C GLU A 343 -17.78 2.98 9.03
N LEU A 344 -18.60 3.97 8.69
CA LEU A 344 -20.04 3.80 8.50
C LEU A 344 -20.35 2.80 7.38
N LEU A 345 -19.63 2.87 6.25
CA LEU A 345 -19.80 1.94 5.13
C LEU A 345 -19.49 0.50 5.56
N ALA A 346 -18.44 0.29 6.36
CA ALA A 346 -18.10 -1.04 6.88
C ALA A 346 -19.20 -1.59 7.81
N LEU A 347 -19.71 -0.75 8.73
CA LEU A 347 -20.82 -1.14 9.61
C LEU A 347 -22.08 -1.49 8.81
N LYS A 348 -22.44 -0.67 7.82
CA LYS A 348 -23.61 -0.90 6.96
C LYS A 348 -23.46 -2.13 6.08
N THR A 349 -22.25 -2.44 5.65
CA THR A 349 -21.97 -3.68 4.90
C THR A 349 -22.30 -4.91 5.73
N ILE A 350 -21.90 -4.95 7.01
CA ILE A 350 -22.23 -6.05 7.93
C ILE A 350 -23.74 -6.05 8.24
N GLU A 351 -24.31 -4.89 8.56
CA GLU A 351 -25.75 -4.76 8.86
C GLU A 351 -26.64 -5.30 7.74
N HIS A 352 -26.25 -5.06 6.48
CA HIS A 352 -27.01 -5.48 5.30
C HIS A 352 -26.61 -6.87 4.77
N GLY A 353 -25.63 -7.56 5.36
CA GLY A 353 -25.16 -8.88 4.91
C GLY A 353 -24.53 -8.84 3.52
N PHE A 354 -23.72 -7.81 3.26
CA PHE A 354 -23.13 -7.51 1.95
C PHE A 354 -21.60 -7.70 1.93
N GLU A 355 -21.07 -8.47 2.87
CA GLU A 355 -19.63 -8.67 3.02
C GLU A 355 -18.97 -9.20 1.73
N GLY A 356 -17.80 -8.66 1.39
CA GLY A 356 -17.08 -9.01 0.16
C GLY A 356 -17.59 -8.34 -1.11
N ARG A 357 -18.67 -7.53 -1.04
CA ARG A 357 -19.33 -6.94 -2.21
C ARG A 357 -19.33 -5.41 -2.22
N VAL A 358 -18.47 -4.78 -1.41
CA VAL A 358 -18.46 -3.32 -1.23
C VAL A 358 -17.04 -2.77 -1.33
N SER A 359 -16.85 -1.72 -2.14
CA SER A 359 -15.61 -0.94 -2.17
C SER A 359 -15.79 0.44 -1.55
N ALA A 360 -14.84 0.83 -0.69
CA ALA A 360 -14.60 2.21 -0.32
C ALA A 360 -13.69 2.87 -1.36
N VAL A 361 -14.21 3.80 -2.14
CA VAL A 361 -13.41 4.60 -3.08
C VAL A 361 -12.79 5.77 -2.32
N HIS A 362 -11.48 5.96 -2.48
CA HIS A 362 -10.59 6.91 -1.80
C HIS A 362 -10.17 6.55 -0.37
N ALA A 363 -11.10 6.55 0.60
CA ALA A 363 -10.81 6.33 2.02
C ALA A 363 -9.66 7.19 2.58
N ILE A 364 -9.56 8.47 2.15
CA ILE A 364 -8.42 9.35 2.43
C ILE A 364 -8.34 9.68 3.93
N SER A 365 -9.49 9.97 4.56
CA SER A 365 -9.55 10.33 5.99
C SER A 365 -8.84 9.34 6.90
N LEU A 366 -8.78 8.07 6.51
CA LEU A 366 -8.18 7.00 7.30
C LEU A 366 -6.70 7.30 7.58
N ALA A 367 -5.94 7.79 6.61
CA ALA A 367 -4.55 8.16 6.80
C ALA A 367 -4.35 9.38 7.71
N ALA A 368 -5.39 10.21 7.87
CA ALA A 368 -5.38 11.38 8.76
C ALA A 368 -5.58 11.03 10.24
N LYS A 369 -6.11 9.84 10.53
CA LYS A 369 -6.46 9.40 11.89
C LYS A 369 -5.23 8.94 12.68
N PRO A 370 -5.26 8.97 14.02
CA PRO A 370 -4.26 8.32 14.85
C PRO A 370 -4.13 6.82 14.50
N THR A 371 -2.92 6.27 14.60
CA THR A 371 -2.62 4.88 14.19
C THR A 371 -3.53 3.82 14.81
N HIS A 372 -3.90 3.96 16.10
CA HIS A 372 -4.82 3.03 16.76
C HIS A 372 -6.23 3.05 16.16
N GLU A 373 -6.71 4.22 15.71
CA GLU A 373 -8.00 4.34 15.00
C GLU A 373 -7.90 3.77 13.59
N GLN A 374 -6.76 3.94 12.92
CA GLN A 374 -6.52 3.27 11.63
C GLN A 374 -6.62 1.75 11.79
N ASP A 375 -5.93 1.17 12.77
CA ASP A 375 -5.94 -0.27 13.01
C ASP A 375 -7.35 -0.78 13.37
N ARG A 376 -8.10 -0.04 14.18
CA ARG A 376 -9.49 -0.38 14.52
C ARG A 376 -10.39 -0.40 13.29
N ILE A 377 -10.33 0.63 12.45
CA ILE A 377 -11.17 0.74 11.25
C ILE A 377 -10.75 -0.28 10.20
N ILE A 378 -9.45 -0.51 9.99
CA ILE A 378 -8.95 -1.52 9.04
C ILE A 378 -9.39 -2.94 9.44
N ASN A 379 -9.38 -3.27 10.74
CA ASN A 379 -9.91 -4.55 11.22
C ASN A 379 -11.42 -4.67 10.95
N LEU A 380 -12.19 -3.59 11.16
CA LEU A 380 -13.61 -3.59 10.81
C LEU A 380 -13.85 -3.74 9.30
N MET A 381 -13.05 -3.09 8.46
CA MET A 381 -13.12 -3.24 7.00
C MET A 381 -12.84 -4.69 6.59
N LYS A 382 -11.89 -5.35 7.25
CA LYS A 382 -11.61 -6.77 7.03
C LYS A 382 -12.79 -7.65 7.44
N ASP A 383 -13.39 -7.43 8.60
CA ASP A 383 -14.57 -8.18 9.07
C ASP A 383 -15.76 -8.03 8.11
N ALA A 384 -15.92 -6.83 7.57
CA ALA A 384 -16.95 -6.50 6.57
C ALA A 384 -16.58 -6.95 5.14
N GLY A 385 -15.38 -7.48 4.90
CA GLY A 385 -14.90 -7.83 3.56
C GLY A 385 -14.89 -6.65 2.59
N LEU A 386 -14.62 -5.42 3.07
CA LEU A 386 -14.50 -4.24 2.22
C LEU A 386 -13.22 -4.29 1.39
N SER A 387 -13.29 -3.79 0.17
CA SER A 387 -12.12 -3.40 -0.62
C SER A 387 -11.91 -1.89 -0.62
N VAL A 388 -10.69 -1.43 -0.93
CA VAL A 388 -10.37 0.00 -1.09
C VAL A 388 -9.91 0.27 -2.51
N VAL A 389 -10.47 1.28 -3.17
CA VAL A 389 -9.95 1.79 -4.44
C VAL A 389 -9.17 3.07 -4.18
N ILE A 390 -7.87 3.07 -4.46
CA ILE A 390 -7.00 4.22 -4.26
C ILE A 390 -6.77 4.92 -5.60
N CYS A 391 -6.96 6.24 -5.62
CA CYS A 391 -6.72 7.10 -6.77
C CYS A 391 -5.64 8.14 -6.40
N PRO A 392 -4.33 7.82 -6.54
CA PRO A 392 -3.24 8.61 -6.00
C PRO A 392 -3.23 10.08 -6.43
N SER A 393 -3.33 10.36 -7.73
CA SER A 393 -3.31 11.73 -8.24
C SER A 393 -4.48 12.56 -7.72
N ALA A 394 -5.68 11.97 -7.73
CA ALA A 394 -6.88 12.62 -7.19
C ALA A 394 -6.76 12.87 -5.69
N GLY A 395 -6.29 11.88 -4.94
CA GLY A 395 -6.05 11.99 -3.51
C GLY A 395 -5.10 13.13 -3.17
N ILE A 396 -3.90 13.15 -3.77
CA ILE A 396 -2.89 14.19 -3.54
C ILE A 396 -3.39 15.60 -3.89
N SER A 397 -4.33 15.74 -4.83
CA SER A 397 -4.91 17.05 -5.15
C SER A 397 -5.79 17.65 -4.05
N MET A 398 -6.19 16.84 -3.06
CA MET A 398 -7.06 17.28 -1.97
C MET A 398 -6.33 18.26 -1.06
N LYS A 399 -7.01 19.38 -0.77
CA LYS A 399 -6.46 20.45 0.04
C LYS A 399 -6.23 19.99 1.48
N GLN A 400 -5.10 20.41 2.04
CA GLN A 400 -4.91 20.35 3.49
C GLN A 400 -5.81 21.36 4.17
N LEU A 401 -6.39 20.96 5.30
CA LEU A 401 -7.29 21.83 6.07
C LEU A 401 -6.48 22.75 6.98
N GLU A 402 -6.29 24.01 6.57
CA GLU A 402 -5.51 25.02 7.34
C GLU A 402 -6.01 25.21 8.78
N GLN A 403 -7.30 24.98 9.02
CA GLN A 403 -7.96 25.10 10.33
C GLN A 403 -7.72 23.89 11.25
N ARG A 404 -7.06 22.82 10.75
CA ARG A 404 -6.84 21.57 11.48
C ARG A 404 -5.35 21.40 11.78
N MET A 405 -5.06 21.13 13.05
CA MET A 405 -3.76 20.65 13.49
C MET A 405 -3.77 19.12 13.43
N ALA A 406 -3.18 18.53 12.40
CA ALA A 406 -2.99 17.10 12.27
C ALA A 406 -1.50 16.78 12.03
N PRO A 407 -1.01 15.57 12.38
CA PRO A 407 0.30 15.11 11.93
C PRO A 407 0.43 15.27 10.41
N LEU A 408 1.64 15.53 9.90
CA LEU A 408 1.84 15.56 8.45
C LEU A 408 1.57 14.17 7.86
N HIS A 409 0.56 14.07 7.00
CA HIS A 409 0.24 12.89 6.21
C HIS A 409 -0.09 13.30 4.77
N ASN A 410 0.02 12.33 3.85
CA ASN A 410 -0.45 12.49 2.49
C ASN A 410 -1.96 12.24 2.42
N SER A 411 -2.60 12.78 1.39
CA SER A 411 -4.02 12.58 1.09
C SER A 411 -4.26 11.28 0.33
N ILE A 412 -3.73 10.15 0.85
CA ILE A 412 -3.87 8.81 0.25
C ILE A 412 -4.15 7.83 1.39
N ALA A 413 -5.08 6.88 1.19
CA ALA A 413 -5.34 5.81 2.14
C ALA A 413 -4.04 5.08 2.59
N PRO A 414 -3.98 4.54 3.82
CA PRO A 414 -2.74 3.98 4.38
C PRO A 414 -2.39 2.61 3.76
N LEU A 415 -1.89 2.62 2.52
CA LEU A 415 -1.61 1.45 1.68
C LEU A 415 -0.90 0.32 2.44
N ALA A 416 0.24 0.61 3.07
CA ALA A 416 1.04 -0.41 3.76
C ALA A 416 0.22 -1.14 4.83
N ARG A 417 -0.59 -0.40 5.62
CA ARG A 417 -1.44 -0.99 6.65
C ARG A 417 -2.58 -1.83 6.07
N LEU A 418 -3.18 -1.37 4.97
CA LEU A 418 -4.23 -2.12 4.27
C LEU A 418 -3.69 -3.44 3.73
N VAL A 419 -2.52 -3.42 3.08
CA VAL A 419 -1.84 -4.60 2.56
C VAL A 419 -1.43 -5.56 3.68
N ASP A 420 -0.80 -5.05 4.76
CA ASP A 420 -0.41 -5.86 5.92
C ASP A 420 -1.61 -6.54 6.58
N ALA A 421 -2.75 -5.84 6.66
CA ALA A 421 -3.99 -6.38 7.21
C ALA A 421 -4.73 -7.34 6.26
N LYS A 422 -4.29 -7.43 5.00
CA LYS A 422 -4.93 -8.18 3.90
C LYS A 422 -6.32 -7.66 3.53
N VAL A 423 -6.51 -6.35 3.60
CA VAL A 423 -7.68 -5.70 3.00
C VAL A 423 -7.42 -5.57 1.50
N PRO A 424 -8.32 -6.02 0.60
CA PRO A 424 -8.13 -5.88 -0.83
C PRO A 424 -7.99 -4.41 -1.23
N VAL A 425 -6.96 -4.10 -2.01
CA VAL A 425 -6.68 -2.77 -2.54
C VAL A 425 -6.65 -2.84 -4.05
N PHE A 426 -7.32 -1.88 -4.69
CA PHE A 426 -7.35 -1.70 -6.13
C PHE A 426 -6.87 -0.29 -6.50
N LEU A 427 -6.45 -0.14 -7.75
CA LEU A 427 -6.01 1.15 -8.28
C LEU A 427 -7.08 1.80 -9.17
N GLY A 428 -7.18 3.12 -9.09
CA GLY A 428 -7.99 3.93 -9.97
C GLY A 428 -7.26 5.20 -10.40
N VAL A 429 -7.81 5.87 -11.42
CA VAL A 429 -7.35 7.15 -11.95
C VAL A 429 -8.20 8.30 -11.41
N ASP A 430 -9.52 8.05 -11.27
CA ASP A 430 -10.56 9.06 -10.99
C ASP A 430 -10.91 9.94 -12.20
N ASN A 431 -10.58 11.22 -12.18
CA ASN A 431 -10.95 12.14 -13.25
C ASN A 431 -9.91 12.15 -14.38
N MET A 432 -10.33 12.42 -15.62
CA MET A 432 -9.42 12.56 -16.78
C MET A 432 -9.71 13.85 -17.54
N HIS A 433 -8.75 14.78 -17.59
CA HIS A 433 -8.87 16.04 -18.32
C HIS A 433 -10.22 16.77 -18.10
N ASP A 434 -10.64 16.89 -16.84
CA ASP A 434 -11.90 17.54 -16.51
C ASP A 434 -11.72 18.73 -15.55
N LEU A 435 -12.83 19.30 -15.08
CA LEU A 435 -12.79 20.46 -14.18
C LEU A 435 -12.24 20.14 -12.78
N PHE A 436 -12.34 18.88 -12.35
CA PHE A 436 -11.85 18.41 -11.07
C PHE A 436 -10.34 18.21 -11.16
N MET A 437 -9.88 17.46 -12.17
CA MET A 437 -8.47 17.13 -12.42
C MET A 437 -8.06 17.43 -13.86
N PRO A 438 -7.60 18.65 -14.16
CA PRO A 438 -7.28 19.04 -15.54
C PRO A 438 -6.01 18.38 -16.11
N LEU A 439 -5.10 17.92 -15.24
CA LEU A 439 -3.80 17.37 -15.63
C LEU A 439 -3.73 15.84 -15.62
N VAL A 440 -4.72 15.17 -15.02
CA VAL A 440 -4.74 13.71 -14.99
C VAL A 440 -5.15 13.22 -16.38
N ASP A 441 -4.32 12.35 -16.95
CA ASP A 441 -4.36 11.91 -18.35
C ASP A 441 -4.69 10.42 -18.51
N GLY A 442 -4.92 9.72 -17.39
CA GLY A 442 -5.24 8.30 -17.38
C GLY A 442 -4.05 7.35 -17.34
N ASP A 443 -2.80 7.83 -17.19
CA ASP A 443 -1.61 6.98 -17.15
C ASP A 443 -1.56 6.12 -15.85
N MET A 444 -1.81 4.82 -15.99
CA MET A 444 -1.77 3.84 -14.90
C MET A 444 -0.37 3.66 -14.29
N TRP A 445 0.69 3.80 -15.08
CA TRP A 445 2.05 3.77 -14.55
C TRP A 445 2.32 5.02 -13.70
N PHE A 446 1.82 6.18 -14.12
CA PHE A 446 1.92 7.38 -13.31
C PHE A 446 1.19 7.21 -11.97
N GLU A 447 -0.02 6.67 -11.95
CA GLU A 447 -0.75 6.36 -10.71
C GLU A 447 0.03 5.37 -9.82
N CYS A 448 0.57 4.29 -10.39
CA CYS A 448 1.40 3.34 -9.64
C CYS A 448 2.64 4.01 -9.04
N ARG A 449 3.35 4.83 -9.82
CA ARG A 449 4.53 5.57 -9.34
C ARG A 449 4.17 6.53 -8.22
N MET A 450 3.10 7.31 -8.41
CA MET A 450 2.61 8.25 -7.40
C MET A 450 2.23 7.53 -6.11
N LEU A 451 1.55 6.38 -6.19
CA LEU A 451 1.23 5.55 -5.04
C LEU A 451 2.49 5.12 -4.29
N MET A 452 3.47 4.57 -4.99
CA MET A 452 4.75 4.11 -4.41
C MET A 452 5.51 5.25 -3.73
N GLU A 453 5.67 6.39 -4.40
CA GLU A 453 6.43 7.54 -3.89
C GLU A 453 5.73 8.19 -2.69
N ALA A 454 4.41 8.37 -2.77
CA ALA A 454 3.63 9.00 -1.71
C ALA A 454 3.50 8.10 -0.47
N CYS A 455 3.39 6.78 -0.64
CA CYS A 455 3.30 5.84 0.48
C CYS A 455 4.67 5.29 0.92
N ARG A 456 5.76 5.60 0.20
CA ARG A 456 7.11 5.02 0.38
C ARG A 456 7.10 3.49 0.37
N TYR A 457 6.26 2.93 -0.48
CA TYR A 457 6.03 1.50 -0.60
C TYR A 457 6.58 1.02 -1.94
N TYR A 458 7.85 0.61 -1.98
CA TYR A 458 8.60 0.30 -3.20
C TYR A 458 8.66 -1.21 -3.50
N ASP A 459 7.54 -1.90 -3.31
CA ASP A 459 7.40 -3.32 -3.67
C ASP A 459 6.72 -3.42 -5.05
N LEU A 460 7.51 -3.66 -6.10
CA LEU A 460 7.00 -3.69 -7.47
C LEU A 460 6.03 -4.85 -7.71
N GLU A 461 6.27 -6.01 -7.09
CA GLU A 461 5.42 -7.19 -7.26
C GLU A 461 4.04 -6.95 -6.65
N ALA A 462 4.01 -6.41 -5.42
CA ALA A 462 2.77 -6.08 -4.74
C ALA A 462 1.97 -4.98 -5.47
N ILE A 463 2.64 -3.92 -5.96
CA ILE A 463 1.97 -2.83 -6.69
C ILE A 463 1.47 -3.31 -8.04
N ALA A 464 2.24 -4.13 -8.76
CA ALA A 464 1.79 -4.70 -10.03
C ALA A 464 0.59 -5.62 -9.82
N ALA A 465 0.58 -6.43 -8.75
CA ALA A 465 -0.56 -7.25 -8.37
C ALA A 465 -1.81 -6.40 -8.12
N ILE A 466 -1.71 -5.32 -7.32
CA ILE A 466 -2.82 -4.37 -7.08
C ILE A 466 -3.32 -3.73 -8.38
N ALA A 467 -2.42 -3.25 -9.23
CA ALA A 467 -2.77 -2.53 -10.46
C ALA A 467 -3.32 -3.45 -11.57
N CYS A 468 -3.15 -4.77 -11.45
CA CYS A 468 -3.59 -5.75 -12.43
C CYS A 468 -4.65 -6.73 -11.89
N ASP A 469 -5.08 -6.57 -10.64
CA ASP A 469 -6.07 -7.45 -10.00
C ASP A 469 -7.44 -7.31 -10.68
N LYS A 470 -7.97 -8.40 -11.25
CA LYS A 470 -9.25 -8.41 -11.97
C LYS A 470 -10.38 -9.06 -11.17
N THR A 471 -10.10 -9.52 -9.95
CA THR A 471 -11.05 -10.30 -9.13
C THR A 471 -12.34 -9.54 -8.84
N GLY A 472 -12.25 -8.22 -8.69
CA GLY A 472 -13.39 -7.35 -8.44
C GLY A 472 -14.28 -7.07 -9.65
N PHE A 473 -13.90 -7.50 -10.87
CA PHE A 473 -14.73 -7.40 -12.09
C PHE A 473 -15.65 -8.60 -12.30
N SER A 474 -15.51 -9.69 -11.54
CA SER A 474 -16.37 -10.86 -11.70
C SER A 474 -17.86 -10.55 -11.40
N SER A 475 -18.74 -10.93 -12.33
CA SER A 475 -20.20 -10.77 -12.21
C SER A 475 -20.87 -11.85 -11.36
N THR A 476 -20.15 -12.96 -11.12
CA THR A 476 -20.57 -14.05 -10.25
C THR A 476 -19.99 -13.78 -8.86
N GLY A 477 -20.82 -13.51 -7.86
CA GLY A 477 -20.44 -13.19 -6.48
C GLY A 477 -19.69 -14.27 -5.69
N GLU A 478 -18.87 -15.10 -6.34
CA GLU A 478 -17.90 -15.99 -5.73
C GLU A 478 -16.58 -15.23 -5.53
N TYR A 479 -16.54 -14.36 -4.53
CA TYR A 479 -15.29 -13.82 -3.99
C TYR A 479 -14.61 -14.92 -3.18
N GLY A 480 -14.01 -15.88 -3.89
CA GLY A 480 -13.30 -17.00 -3.30
C GLY A 480 -11.98 -16.55 -2.68
N SER A 481 -11.79 -16.90 -1.40
CA SER A 481 -10.52 -16.84 -0.70
C SER A 481 -9.45 -17.64 -1.44
N SER A 482 -8.51 -16.95 -2.08
CA SER A 482 -7.25 -17.56 -2.52
C SER A 482 -6.37 -17.79 -1.29
N SER A 483 -6.14 -19.07 -1.02
CA SER A 483 -5.27 -19.65 0.02
C SER A 483 -3.81 -19.26 -0.11
#